data_AF-A0A242DBR4-F1
#
_entry.id   AF-A0A242DBR4-F1
#
_cell.length_a   1.000
_cell.length_b   1.000
_cell.length_c   1.000
_cell.angle_alpha   90.00
_cell.angle_beta   90.00
_cell.angle_gamma   90.00
#
_symmetry.space_group_name_H-M   'P 1'
#
loop_
_entity.id
_entity.type
_entity.pdbx_description
1 polymer ?
#
loop_
_entity_poly.entity_id
_entity_poly.type
_entity_poly.pdbx_seq_one_letter_code
_entity_poly.pdbx_strand_id
1 'polypeptide(L)' 'MKYLVTLFWAFAIGQAVCYLGGALQSGSYNFELSTIISLIVGVIALIAVRFVSPKKAEA' A
#
# COMPACT_ATOMS: atom_id res chain seq x y z
N MET A 1 11.82 10.52 6.63
CA MET A 1 12.11 9.06 6.60
C MET A 1 10.85 8.22 6.75
N LYS A 2 10.08 8.34 7.84
CA LYS A 2 8.86 7.55 8.09
C LYS A 2 7.93 7.36 6.89
N TYR A 3 7.53 8.43 6.19
CA TYR A 3 6.62 8.32 5.05
C TYR A 3 7.18 7.58 3.84
N LEU A 4 8.50 7.72 3.59
CA LEU A 4 9.17 7.07 2.47
C LEU A 4 9.33 5.57 2.74
N VAL A 5 9.65 5.21 3.99
CA VAL A 5 9.66 3.82 4.47
C VAL A 5 8.27 3.20 4.43
N THR A 6 7.23 3.94 4.84
CA THR A 6 5.84 3.48 4.73
C THR A 6 5.43 3.24 3.28
N LEU A 7 5.81 4.12 2.35
CA LEU A 7 5.55 3.90 0.92
C LEU A 7 6.28 2.68 0.37
N PHE A 8 7.54 2.47 0.75
CA PHE A 8 8.30 1.29 0.36
C PHE A 8 7.62 -0.01 0.81
N TRP A 9 7.16 -0.06 2.06
CA TRP A 9 6.45 -1.22 2.59
C TRP A 9 5.06 -1.38 1.99
N ALA A 10 4.31 -0.28 1.77
CA ALA A 10 3.03 -0.33 1.08
C ALA A 10 3.19 -0.88 -0.35
N PHE A 11 4.26 -0.50 -1.04
CA PHE A 11 4.60 -1.04 -2.34
C PHE A 11 4.90 -2.54 -2.26
N ALA A 12 5.84 -2.96 -1.40
CA ALA A 12 6.24 -4.37 -1.28
C ALA A 12 5.07 -5.30 -0.91
N ILE A 13 4.23 -4.87 0.05
CA ILE A 13 3.04 -5.62 0.45
C ILE A 13 2.00 -5.61 -0.68
N GLY A 14 1.81 -4.47 -1.36
CA GLY A 14 0.91 -4.36 -2.50
C GLY A 14 1.28 -5.31 -3.64
N GLN A 15 2.57 -5.52 -3.91
CA GLN A 15 3.02 -6.51 -4.90
C GLN A 15 2.61 -7.94 -4.51
N ALA A 16 2.79 -8.31 -3.24
CA ALA A 16 2.38 -9.62 -2.75
C ALA A 16 0.86 -9.80 -2.85
N VAL A 17 0.07 -8.78 -2.52
CA VAL A 17 -1.40 -8.82 -2.64
C VAL A 17 -1.84 -8.95 -4.10
N CYS A 18 -1.25 -8.20 -5.02
CA CYS A 18 -1.59 -8.30 -6.45
C CYS A 18 -1.19 -9.66 -7.04
N TYR A 19 -0.06 -10.23 -6.61
CA TYR A 19 0.33 -11.59 -6.99
C TYR A 19 -0.70 -12.62 -6.52
N LEU A 20 -1.11 -12.56 -5.25
CA LEU A 20 -2.14 -13.44 -4.70
C LEU A 20 -3.46 -13.26 -5.46
N GLY A 21 -3.90 -12.02 -5.68
CA GLY A 21 -5.13 -11.73 -6.43
C GLY A 21 -5.13 -12.26 -7.85
N GLY A 22 -3.97 -12.22 -8.54
CA GLY A 22 -3.80 -12.86 -9.84
C GLY A 22 -3.91 -14.39 -9.76
N ALA A 23 -3.19 -15.00 -8.81
CA ALA A 23 -3.20 -16.45 -8.60
C ALA A 23 -4.61 -16.99 -8.26
N LEU A 24 -5.37 -16.27 -7.43
CA LEU A 24 -6.76 -16.60 -7.09
C LEU A 24 -7.70 -16.59 -8.31
N GLN A 25 -7.45 -15.71 -9.28
CA GLN A 25 -8.22 -15.61 -10.51
C GLN A 25 -7.70 -16.50 -11.64
N SER A 26 -6.73 -17.39 -11.34
CA SER A 26 -5.98 -18.15 -12.36
C SER A 26 -5.33 -17.27 -13.43
N GLY A 27 -5.08 -16.00 -13.10
CA GLY A 27 -4.46 -15.01 -13.96
C GLY A 27 -2.94 -14.95 -13.77
N SER A 28 -2.25 -14.41 -14.76
CA SER A 28 -0.81 -14.14 -14.66
C SER A 28 -0.54 -12.85 -13.90
N TYR A 29 0.53 -12.83 -13.12
CA TYR A 29 0.98 -11.62 -12.43
C TYR A 29 1.49 -10.58 -13.45
N ASN A 30 0.98 -9.35 -13.32
CA ASN A 30 1.41 -8.20 -14.11
C ASN A 30 2.09 -7.18 -13.20
N PHE A 31 3.40 -7.01 -13.36
CA PHE A 31 4.21 -6.11 -12.54
C PHE A 31 3.84 -4.64 -12.71
N GLU A 32 3.50 -4.20 -13.94
CA GLU A 32 3.17 -2.82 -14.25
C GLU A 32 1.88 -2.39 -13.54
N LEU A 33 0.81 -3.18 -13.70
CA LEU A 33 -0.46 -2.93 -13.03
C LEU A 33 -0.33 -3.04 -11.52
N SER A 34 0.41 -4.02 -11.01
CA SER A 34 0.64 -4.17 -9.57
C SER A 34 1.41 -2.98 -8.99
N THR A 35 2.36 -2.42 -9.74
CA THR A 35 3.09 -1.20 -9.36
C THR A 35 2.17 0.01 -9.28
N ILE A 36 1.32 0.21 -10.29
CA ILE A 36 0.36 1.32 -10.29
C ILE A 36 -0.59 1.19 -9.09
N ILE A 37 -1.19 0.01 -8.89
CA ILE A 37 -2.14 -0.25 -7.81
C ILE A 37 -1.48 -0.05 -6.43
N SER A 38 -0.30 -0.64 -6.22
CA SER A 38 0.40 -0.57 -4.93
C SER A 38 0.85 0.84 -4.57
N LEU A 39 1.25 1.65 -5.55
CA LEU A 39 1.57 3.07 -5.32
C LEU A 39 0.31 3.89 -4.97
N ILE A 40 -0.80 3.69 -5.68
CA ILE A 40 -2.08 4.36 -5.38
C ILE A 40 -2.53 4.03 -3.95
N VAL A 41 -2.52 2.74 -3.58
CA VAL A 41 -2.91 2.30 -2.24
C VAL A 41 -1.96 2.87 -1.18
N GLY A 42 -0.65 2.91 -1.44
CA GLY A 42 0.32 3.52 -0.53
C GLY A 42 0.07 5.02 -0.29
N VAL A 43 -0.30 5.76 -1.33
CA VAL A 43 -0.68 7.18 -1.22
C VAL A 43 -1.97 7.34 -0.41
N ILE A 44 -2.98 6.50 -0.67
CA ILE A 44 -4.24 6.51 0.10
C ILE A 44 -3.97 6.24 1.59
N ALA A 45 -3.12 5.25 1.91
CA ALA A 45 -2.75 4.93 3.29
C ALA A 45 -2.06 6.11 4.00
N LEU A 46 -1.17 6.83 3.31
CA LEU A 46 -0.52 8.03 3.84
C LEU A 46 -1.53 9.15 4.15
N ILE A 47 -2.54 9.34 3.30
CA ILE A 47 -3.58 10.34 3.52
C ILE A 47 -4.50 9.90 4.66
N ALA A 48 -4.92 8.64 4.68
CA ALA A 48 -5.81 8.07 5.68
C ALA A 48 -5.25 8.20 7.11
N VAL A 49 -3.93 8.08 7.28
CA VAL A 49 -3.29 8.24 8.59
C VAL A 49 -3.57 9.61 9.22
N ARG A 50 -3.80 10.66 8.41
CA ARG A 50 -4.14 12.00 8.93
C ARG A 50 -5.53 12.06 9.55
N PHE A 51 -6.45 11.22 9.09
CA PHE A 51 -7.82 11.14 9.58
C PHE A 51 -7.99 10.13 10.71
N VAL A 52 -7.16 9.08 10.71
CA VAL A 52 -7.24 7.97 11.68
C VAL A 52 -6.36 8.18 12.90
N SER A 53 -5.33 9.04 12.83
CA SER A 53 -4.46 9.27 13.98
C SER A 53 -5.24 9.92 15.12
N PRO A 54 -5.35 9.26 16.31
CA PRO A 54 -5.97 9.88 17.47
C PRO A 54 -5.20 11.17 17.81
N LYS A 55 -5.93 12.26 18.08
CA LYS A 55 -5.34 13.50 18.59
C LYS A 55 -4.45 13.12 19.78
N LYS A 56 -3.15 13.37 19.65
CA LYS A 56 -2.20 13.12 20.72
C LYS A 56 -2.70 13.93 21.93
N ALA A 57 -3.21 13.27 22.96
CA ALA A 57 -3.39 13.90 24.25
C ALA A 57 -1.97 14.26 24.71
N GLU A 58 -1.65 15.55 24.70
CA GLU A 58 -0.47 16.07 25.39
C GLU A 58 -0.53 15.57 26.83
N ALA A 59 0.49 14.82 27.23
CA ALA A 59 0.74 14.42 28.60
C ALA A 59 1.64 15.46 29.26
#